data_AF-A0A0B6Y770-F1
#
_entry.id   AF-A0A0B6Y770-F1
#
_cell.length_a   1.000
_cell.length_b   1.000
_cell.length_c   1.000
_cell.angle_alpha   90.00
_cell.angle_beta   90.00
_cell.angle_gamma   90.00
#
_symmetry.space_group_name_H-M   'P 1'
#
loop_
_entity.id
_entity.type
_entity.pdbx_description
1 polymer ?
#
loop_
_entity_poly.entity_id
_entity_poly.type
_entity_poly.pdbx_seq_one_letter_code
_entity_poly.pdbx_strand_id
1 'polypeptide(L)'
;PIRKDDEVTIARGHYKGQQMGKVTQVYRKKFVVYIERIQREKANGTTVHVGIHPSKVVIVKLKLDKDRKNILERKAMSRAKALAEKGKYTEETMDA
;
A
#
# COMPACT_ATOMS: atom_id res chain seq x y z
N PRO A 1 4.86 3.48 1.11
CA PRO A 1 4.54 3.40 -0.34
C PRO A 1 4.57 1.94 -0.78
N ILE A 2 3.78 1.55 -1.79
CA ILE A 2 3.82 0.18 -2.33
C ILE A 2 5.11 -0.04 -3.13
N ARG A 3 5.72 -1.22 -2.99
CA ARG A 3 6.95 -1.61 -3.70
C ARG A 3 6.76 -2.94 -4.42
N LYS A 4 7.66 -3.20 -5.37
CA LYS A 4 7.83 -4.53 -5.96
C LYS A 4 8.16 -5.51 -4.83
N ASP A 5 7.64 -6.74 -4.95
CA ASP A 5 7.79 -7.85 -4.00
C ASP A 5 7.07 -7.68 -2.65
N ASP A 6 6.26 -6.65 -2.45
CA ASP A 6 5.31 -6.63 -1.34
C ASP A 6 4.23 -7.70 -1.56
N GLU A 7 3.80 -8.36 -0.49
CA GLU A 7 2.63 -9.25 -0.55
C GLU A 7 1.38 -8.45 -0.21
N VAL A 8 0.37 -8.62 -1.04
CA VAL A 8 -0.84 -7.80 -1.00
C VAL A 8 -2.12 -8.63 -1.15
N THR A 9 -3.20 -8.12 -0.59
CA THR A 9 -4.56 -8.64 -0.77
C THR A 9 -5.44 -7.56 -1.43
N ILE A 10 -6.42 -8.00 -2.22
CA ILE A 10 -7.34 -7.08 -2.90
C ILE A 10 -8.58 -6.88 -2.04
N ALA A 11 -8.84 -5.63 -1.66
CA ALA A 11 -9.96 -5.29 -0.79
C ALA A 11 -11.26 -4.97 -1.56
N ARG A 12 -11.16 -4.52 -2.82
CA ARG A 12 -12.30 -4.05 -3.61
C ARG A 12 -12.21 -4.51 -5.07
N GLY A 13 -13.36 -4.75 -5.69
CA GLY A 13 -13.50 -5.09 -7.12
C GLY A 13 -13.67 -6.58 -7.38
N HIS A 14 -13.64 -6.95 -8.66
CA HIS A 14 -13.91 -8.32 -9.13
C HIS A 14 -12.96 -9.37 -8.54
N TYR A 15 -11.68 -9.02 -8.35
CA TYR A 15 -10.65 -9.90 -7.81
C TYR A 15 -10.57 -9.90 -6.28
N LYS A 16 -11.58 -9.35 -5.59
CA LYS A 16 -11.66 -9.40 -4.11
C LYS A 16 -11.82 -10.86 -3.65
N GLY A 17 -11.14 -11.23 -2.56
CA GLY A 17 -11.23 -12.57 -1.99
C GLY A 17 -10.30 -13.59 -2.64
N GLN A 18 -9.60 -13.23 -3.73
CA GLN A 18 -8.48 -14.02 -4.19
C GLN A 18 -7.34 -14.01 -3.16
N GLN A 19 -6.56 -15.08 -3.16
CA GLN A 19 -5.44 -15.26 -2.23
C GLN A 19 -4.45 -14.10 -2.35
N MET A 20 -3.71 -13.88 -1.25
CA MET A 20 -2.59 -12.94 -1.23
C MET A 20 -1.64 -13.22 -2.39
N GLY A 21 -1.19 -12.14 -3.03
CA GLY A 21 -0.32 -12.20 -4.19
C GLY A 21 0.85 -11.24 -4.05
N LYS A 22 1.97 -11.57 -4.68
CA LYS A 22 3.14 -10.73 -4.71
C LYS A 22 3.00 -9.64 -5.78
N VAL A 23 3.42 -8.42 -5.48
CA VAL A 23 3.49 -7.33 -6.47
C VAL A 23 4.65 -7.56 -7.43
N THR A 24 4.35 -7.93 -8.66
CA THR A 24 5.34 -8.17 -9.72
C THR A 24 5.92 -6.85 -10.23
N GLN A 25 5.07 -5.84 -10.44
CA GLN A 25 5.47 -4.56 -11.01
C GLN A 25 4.57 -3.42 -10.53
N VAL A 26 5.20 -2.28 -10.24
CA VAL A 26 4.52 -1.01 -9.97
C VAL A 26 4.61 -0.14 -11.23
N TYR A 27 3.53 -0.05 -11.98
CA TYR A 27 3.49 0.66 -13.27
C TYR A 27 2.99 2.09 -13.09
N ARG A 28 3.91 2.97 -12.67
CA ARG A 28 3.59 4.36 -12.30
C ARG A 28 3.02 5.19 -13.46
N LYS A 29 3.43 4.93 -14.71
CA LYS A 29 2.91 5.64 -15.89
C LYS A 29 1.39 5.51 -16.07
N LYS A 30 0.79 4.38 -15.64
CA LYS A 30 -0.68 4.18 -15.63
C LYS A 30 -1.28 4.16 -14.22
N PHE A 31 -0.50 4.47 -13.19
CA PHE A 31 -0.93 4.41 -11.78
C PHE A 31 -1.58 3.08 -11.36
N VAL A 32 -1.08 1.96 -11.90
CA VAL A 32 -1.56 0.61 -11.56
C VAL A 32 -0.43 -0.28 -11.02
N VAL A 33 -0.81 -1.31 -10.29
CA VAL A 33 0.06 -2.40 -9.85
C VAL A 33 -0.35 -3.71 -10.50
N TYR A 34 0.64 -4.52 -10.87
CA TYR A 34 0.46 -5.89 -11.32
C TYR A 34 0.81 -6.86 -10.20
N ILE A 35 -0.07 -7.83 -9.99
CA ILE A 35 0.03 -8.84 -8.93
C ILE A 35 0.07 -10.20 -9.63
N GLU A 36 0.99 -11.08 -9.21
CA GLU A 36 1.37 -12.31 -9.91
C GLU A 36 0.19 -13.19 -10.35
N ARG A 37 -0.79 -13.40 -9.46
CA ARG A 37 -1.95 -14.28 -9.69
C ARG A 37 -3.15 -13.58 -10.31
N ILE A 38 -3.04 -12.28 -10.56
CA ILE A 38 -4.15 -11.45 -11.05
C ILE A 38 -4.00 -11.29 -12.55
N GLN A 39 -4.50 -12.29 -13.26
CA GLN A 39 -4.39 -12.40 -14.72
C GLN A 39 -5.77 -12.57 -15.35
N ARG A 40 -5.85 -12.25 -16.63
CA ARG A 40 -7.00 -12.53 -17.51
C ARG A 40 -6.49 -13.17 -18.79
N GLU A 41 -7.23 -14.14 -19.30
CA GLU A 41 -6.96 -14.77 -20.58
C GLU A 41 -7.49 -13.92 -21.74
N LYS A 42 -6.70 -13.79 -22.80
CA LYS A 42 -7.11 -13.19 -24.08
C LYS A 42 -7.74 -14.25 -24.99
N ALA A 43 -8.42 -13.82 -26.05
CA ALA A 43 -9.00 -14.72 -27.05
C ALA A 43 -7.96 -15.65 -27.74
N ASN A 44 -6.68 -15.28 -27.73
CA ASN A 44 -5.59 -16.08 -28.27
C ASN A 44 -4.96 -17.06 -27.25
N GLY A 45 -5.58 -17.26 -26.07
CA GLY A 45 -5.11 -18.17 -25.03
C GLY A 45 -3.94 -17.64 -24.17
N THR A 46 -3.38 -16.46 -24.49
CA THR A 46 -2.30 -15.87 -23.68
C THR A 46 -2.87 -15.16 -22.45
N THR A 47 -2.20 -15.29 -21.30
CA THR A 47 -2.59 -14.57 -20.08
C THR A 47 -1.90 -13.22 -19.98
N VAL A 48 -2.63 -12.21 -19.48
CA VAL A 48 -2.09 -10.88 -19.20
C VAL A 48 -2.47 -10.41 -17.81
N HIS A 49 -1.58 -9.66 -17.18
CA HIS A 49 -1.81 -9.11 -15.86
C HIS A 49 -2.90 -8.04 -15.91
N VAL A 50 -3.83 -8.10 -14.95
CA VAL A 50 -4.83 -7.04 -14.78
C VAL A 50 -4.28 -5.98 -13.85
N GLY A 51 -4.32 -4.72 -14.30
CA GLY A 51 -3.87 -3.58 -13.52
C GLY A 51 -4.86 -3.24 -12.42
N ILE A 52 -4.39 -3.24 -11.17
CA ILE A 52 -5.19 -2.85 -10.01
C ILE A 52 -4.69 -1.50 -9.47
N HIS A 53 -5.61 -0.63 -9.07
CA HIS A 53 -5.23 0.63 -8.44
C HIS A 53 -4.73 0.36 -7.00
N PRO A 54 -3.59 0.94 -6.57
CA PRO A 54 -3.00 0.63 -5.26
C PRO A 54 -3.90 0.98 -4.06
N SER A 55 -4.86 1.91 -4.18
CA SER A 55 -5.81 2.20 -3.09
C SER A 55 -6.87 1.10 -2.87
N LYS A 56 -7.03 0.18 -3.82
CA LYS A 56 -7.95 -0.97 -3.71
C LYS A 56 -7.26 -2.20 -3.10
N VAL A 57 -6.02 -2.03 -2.66
CA VAL A 57 -5.12 -3.10 -2.23
C VAL A 57 -4.65 -2.84 -0.80
N VAL A 58 -4.54 -3.91 -0.01
CA VAL A 58 -4.00 -3.88 1.35
C VAL A 58 -2.67 -4.63 1.36
N ILE A 59 -1.65 -4.04 1.98
CA ILE A 59 -0.33 -4.67 2.10
C ILE A 59 -0.35 -5.58 3.33
N VAL A 60 -0.03 -6.86 3.13
CA VAL A 60 0.03 -7.87 4.20
C VAL A 60 1.46 -8.00 4.71
N LYS A 61 2.42 -8.20 3.79
CA LYS A 61 3.84 -8.33 4.12
C LYS A 61 4.66 -7.31 3.36
N LEU A 62 5.49 -6.59 4.08
CA LEU A 62 6.37 -5.56 3.53
C LEU A 62 7.69 -6.20 3.11
N LYS A 63 8.16 -5.91 1.89
CA LYS A 63 9.59 -6.04 1.57
C LYS A 63 10.33 -4.92 2.28
N LEU A 64 11.13 -5.28 3.28
CA LEU A 64 11.94 -4.35 4.06
C LEU A 64 13.32 -4.16 3.42
N ASP A 65 13.73 -2.89 3.32
CA ASP A 65 15.08 -2.45 3.02
C ASP A 65 15.45 -1.32 3.99
N LYS A 66 16.72 -0.92 3.99
CA LYS A 66 17.25 0.12 4.90
C LYS A 66 16.41 1.40 4.82
N ASP A 67 16.12 1.89 3.61
CA ASP A 67 15.35 3.11 3.43
C ASP A 67 13.89 2.96 3.84
N ARG A 68 13.29 1.77 3.66
CA ARG A 68 11.92 1.52 4.13
C ARG A 68 11.82 1.61 5.63
N LYS A 69 12.78 1.01 6.34
CA LYS A 69 12.83 1.03 7.80
C LYS A 69 12.94 2.47 8.30
N ASN A 70 13.87 3.25 7.73
CA ASN A 70 14.02 4.67 8.04
C ASN A 70 12.72 5.48 7.81
N ILE A 71 12.01 5.22 6.70
CA ILE A 71 10.74 5.90 6.41
C ILE A 71 9.64 5.48 7.42
N LEU A 72 9.60 4.22 7.81
CA LEU A 72 8.63 3.72 8.79
C LEU A 72 8.88 4.32 10.17
N GLU A 73 10.13 4.32 10.64
CA GLU A 73 10.53 4.92 11.92
C GLU A 73 10.23 6.42 11.95
N ARG A 74 10.59 7.16 10.90
CA ARG A 74 10.27 8.59 10.80
C ARG A 74 8.76 8.86 10.87
N LYS A 75 7.95 8.06 10.18
CA LYS A 75 6.49 8.19 10.20
C LYS A 75 5.89 7.81 11.56
N ALA A 76 6.44 6.80 12.22
CA ALA A 76 6.02 6.39 13.55
C ALA A 76 6.30 7.50 14.59
N MET A 77 7.51 8.06 14.58
CA MET A 77 7.89 9.18 15.47
C MET A 77 7.01 10.41 15.26
N SER A 78 6.80 10.83 14.01
CA SER A 78 5.94 11.97 13.69
C SER A 78 4.50 11.76 14.16
N ARG A 79 3.95 10.55 13.97
CA ARG A 79 2.60 10.21 14.42
C ARG A 79 2.51 10.19 15.96
N ALA A 80 3.53 9.67 16.64
CA ALA A 80 3.57 9.63 18.11
C ALA A 80 3.57 11.05 18.72
N LYS A 81 4.36 11.98 18.18
CA LYS A 81 4.36 13.38 18.62
C LYS A 81 2.99 14.04 18.42
N ALA A 82 2.42 13.91 17.22
CA ALA A 82 1.10 14.47 16.93
C ALA A 82 0.00 13.91 17.83
N LEU A 83 0.04 12.61 18.16
CA LEU A 83 -0.90 12.00 19.10
C LEU A 83 -0.68 12.47 20.54
N ALA A 84 0.56 12.73 20.94
CA ALA A 84 0.89 13.20 22.28
C ALA A 84 0.47 14.65 22.53
N GLU A 85 0.42 15.48 21.48
CA GLU A 85 -0.04 16.87 21.50
C GLU A 85 -1.56 16.99 21.29
N LYS A 86 -2.17 16.06 20.55
CA LYS A 86 -3.61 16.10 20.23
C LYS A 86 -4.46 15.90 21.49
N GLY A 87 -5.19 16.96 21.87
CA GLY A 87 -6.14 16.96 22.99
C GLY A 87 -5.55 17.42 24.33
N LYS A 88 -4.27 17.85 24.36
CA LYS A 88 -3.71 18.56 25.50
C LYS A 88 -3.88 20.06 25.27
N TYR A 89 -4.69 20.70 26.10
CA TYR A 89 -4.73 22.16 26.17
C TYR A 89 -3.47 22.64 26.89
N THR A 90 -2.67 23.46 26.22
CA THR A 90 -1.61 24.25 26.86
C THR A 90 -2.16 25.62 27.21
N GLU A 91 -1.63 26.28 28.25
CA GLU A 91 -2.15 27.59 28.72
C GLU A 91 -2.23 28.62 27.57
N GLU A 92 -1.27 28.61 26.65
CA GLU A 92 -1.25 29.45 25.43
C GLU A 92 -2.42 29.21 24.45
N THR A 93 -3.09 28.05 24.51
CA THR A 93 -4.25 27.72 23.67
C THR A 93 -5.59 27.93 24.37
N MET A 94 -5.57 28.22 25.68
CA MET A 94 -6.78 28.48 26.49
C MET A 94 -7.11 29.98 26.58
N ASP A 95 -6.12 30.84 26.41
CA ASP A 95 -6.24 32.30 26.53
C ASP A 95 -6.53 33.04 25.19
N ALA A 96 -6.89 32.30 24.12
CA ALA A 96 -7.27 32.84 22.80
C ALA A 96 -8.67 32.38 22.39
#